data_AF-A0A1E5Q5Z6-F1
#
_entry.id   AF-A0A1E5Q5Z6-F1
#
_cell.length_a   1.000
_cell.length_b   1.000
_cell.length_c   1.000
_cell.angle_alpha   90.00
_cell.angle_beta   90.00
_cell.angle_gamma   90.00
#
_symmetry.space_group_name_H-M   'P 1'
#
loop_
_entity.id
_entity.type
_entity.pdbx_description
1 polymer ?
#
loop_
_entity_poly.entity_id
_entity_poly.type
_entity_poly.pdbx_seq_one_letter_code
_entity_poly.pdbx_strand_id
1 'polypeptide(L)'
;MKNSKIAKYLHKALGQDDAKRKDALIDILAKMKKKDRKLKDKLAEAKNDKERDEITNKIKVNRAHRRKGIKAYRELMGKEGPLDT
;
A
#
# COMPACT_ATOMS: atom_id res chain seq x y z
N MET A 1 -1.33 -0.63 16.98
CA MET A 1 -0.88 -1.80 16.18
C MET A 1 -1.94 -2.24 15.15
N LYS A 2 -1.89 -1.79 13.89
CA LYS A 2 -2.71 -2.35 12.77
C LYS A 2 -1.99 -2.41 11.42
N ASN A 3 -0.75 -1.89 11.30
CA ASN A 3 0.03 -1.94 10.06
C ASN A 3 0.48 -3.36 9.67
N SER A 4 0.57 -4.29 10.64
CA SER A 4 1.05 -5.65 10.36
C SER A 4 0.05 -6.50 9.58
N LYS A 5 -1.27 -6.28 9.70
CA LYS A 5 -2.26 -7.12 9.01
C LYS A 5 -2.20 -6.94 7.50
N ILE A 6 -2.20 -5.70 7.00
CA ILE A 6 -2.17 -5.44 5.55
C ILE A 6 -0.84 -5.92 4.94
N ALA A 7 0.28 -5.71 5.62
CA ALA A 7 1.58 -6.22 5.18
C ALA A 7 1.61 -7.77 5.17
N LYS A 8 1.03 -8.43 6.18
CA LYS A 8 0.86 -9.89 6.21
C LYS A 8 -0.03 -10.40 5.07
N TYR A 9 -1.13 -9.72 4.77
CA TYR A 9 -1.99 -10.07 3.63
C TYR A 9 -1.25 -9.91 2.30
N LEU A 10 -0.40 -8.89 2.16
CA LEU A 10 0.44 -8.71 0.96
C LEU A 10 1.42 -9.88 0.81
N HIS A 11 2.10 -10.27 1.89
CA HIS A 11 2.98 -11.45 1.88
C HIS A 11 2.24 -12.74 1.55
N LYS A 12 1.04 -12.94 2.08
CA LYS A 12 0.23 -14.13 1.80
C LYS A 12 -0.27 -14.17 0.36
N ALA A 13 -0.69 -13.03 -0.19
CA ALA A 13 -1.10 -12.93 -1.59
C ALA A 13 0.05 -13.30 -2.53
N LEU A 14 1.29 -12.91 -2.19
CA LEU A 14 2.47 -13.26 -2.97
C LEU A 14 2.78 -14.78 -3.04
N GLY A 15 2.09 -15.63 -2.28
CA GLY A 15 2.24 -17.09 -2.32
C GLY A 15 1.07 -17.86 -2.95
N GLN A 16 0.16 -17.20 -3.67
CA GLN A 16 -1.01 -17.84 -4.30
C GLN A 16 -0.82 -18.04 -5.81
N ASP A 17 -1.63 -18.92 -6.43
CA ASP A 17 -1.75 -19.06 -7.89
C ASP A 17 -2.05 -17.71 -8.57
N ASP A 18 -1.53 -17.51 -9.78
CA ASP A 18 -1.47 -16.20 -10.44
C ASP A 18 -2.81 -15.47 -10.56
N ALA A 19 -3.91 -16.17 -10.85
CA ALA A 19 -5.23 -15.57 -10.92
C ALA A 19 -5.72 -15.05 -9.55
N LYS A 20 -5.65 -15.87 -8.50
CA LYS A 20 -6.05 -15.50 -7.13
C LYS A 20 -5.12 -14.43 -6.54
N ARG A 21 -3.85 -14.46 -6.92
CA ARG A 21 -2.83 -13.49 -6.54
C ARG A 21 -3.10 -12.10 -7.12
N LYS A 22 -3.59 -12.01 -8.36
CA LYS A 22 -3.99 -10.75 -9.00
C LYS A 22 -5.15 -10.08 -8.26
N ASP A 23 -6.23 -10.83 -8.00
CA ASP A 23 -7.41 -10.30 -7.32
C ASP A 23 -7.07 -9.85 -5.89
N ALA A 24 -6.31 -10.69 -5.16
CA ALA A 24 -5.84 -10.36 -3.83
C ALA A 24 -4.97 -9.08 -3.81
N LEU A 25 -4.09 -8.90 -4.80
CA LEU A 25 -3.27 -7.70 -4.93
C LEU A 25 -4.11 -6.47 -5.24
N ILE A 26 -5.09 -6.55 -6.14
CA ILE A 26 -6.01 -5.44 -6.46
C ILE A 26 -6.72 -4.96 -5.19
N ASP A 27 -7.28 -5.90 -4.42
CA ASP A 27 -7.98 -5.61 -3.17
C ASP A 27 -7.08 -4.94 -2.14
N ILE A 28 -5.85 -5.44 -1.98
CA ILE A 28 -4.88 -4.88 -1.04
C ILE A 28 -4.45 -3.47 -1.48
N LEU A 29 -4.21 -3.26 -2.78
CA LEU A 29 -3.86 -1.96 -3.33
C LEU A 29 -5.00 -0.94 -3.18
N ALA A 30 -6.25 -1.35 -3.34
CA ALA A 30 -7.43 -0.52 -3.10
C ALA A 30 -7.54 -0.14 -1.61
N LYS A 31 -7.35 -1.09 -0.69
CA LYS A 31 -7.32 -0.84 0.76
C LYS A 31 -6.19 0.13 1.14
N MET A 32 -5.00 -0.02 0.56
CA MET A 32 -3.87 0.89 0.75
C MET A 32 -4.15 2.30 0.23
N LYS A 33 -4.82 2.46 -0.92
CA LYS A 33 -5.25 3.75 -1.46
C LYS A 33 -6.27 4.44 -0.54
N LYS A 34 -7.27 3.70 -0.05
CA LYS A 34 -8.25 4.21 0.92
C LYS A 34 -7.57 4.66 2.23
N LYS A 35 -6.58 3.91 2.69
CA LYS A 35 -5.78 4.26 3.86
C LYS A 35 -4.93 5.51 3.64
N ASP A 36 -4.32 5.68 2.46
CA ASP A 36 -3.56 6.88 2.11
C ASP A 36 -4.44 8.13 2.19
N ARG A 37 -5.67 8.06 1.65
CA ARG A 37 -6.65 9.14 1.74
C ARG A 37 -6.98 9.47 3.20
N LYS A 38 -7.34 8.47 4.00
CA LYS A 38 -7.62 8.67 5.44
C LYS A 38 -6.46 9.28 6.21
N LEU A 39 -5.22 8.93 5.87
CA LEU A 39 -4.04 9.50 6.51
C LEU A 39 -3.80 10.94 6.07
N LYS A 40 -4.09 11.29 4.81
CA LYS A 40 -4.05 12.68 4.34
C LYS A 40 -5.12 13.54 5.01
N ASP A 41 -6.34 13.02 5.15
CA ASP A 41 -7.42 13.72 5.84
C ASP A 41 -7.02 13.99 7.30
N LYS A 42 -6.47 12.98 8.00
CA LYS A 42 -5.91 13.15 9.35
C LYS A 42 -4.72 14.12 9.41
N LEU A 43 -3.89 14.17 8.37
CA LEU A 43 -2.77 15.11 8.31
C LEU A 43 -3.27 16.55 8.25
N ALA A 44 -4.38 16.81 7.57
CA ALA A 44 -5.00 18.13 7.49
C ALA A 44 -5.62 18.56 8.84
N GLU A 45 -6.08 17.60 9.65
CA GLU A 45 -6.65 17.83 10.98
C GLU A 45 -5.61 17.83 12.11
N ALA A 46 -4.34 17.54 11.81
CA ALA A 46 -3.29 17.39 12.83
C ALA A 46 -3.00 18.71 13.55
N LYS A 47 -2.96 18.65 14.89
CA LYS A 47 -2.93 19.86 15.74
C LYS A 47 -1.53 20.31 16.14
N ASN A 48 -0.51 19.49 15.91
CA ASN A 48 0.88 19.79 16.24
C ASN A 48 1.85 19.08 15.30
N ASP A 49 3.10 19.55 15.28
CA ASP A 49 4.13 19.08 14.36
C ASP A 49 4.50 17.62 14.59
N LYS A 50 4.51 17.17 15.86
CA LYS A 50 4.78 15.77 16.19
C LYS A 50 3.74 14.82 15.57
N GLU A 51 2.46 15.18 15.65
CA GLU A 51 1.37 14.43 15.04
C GLU A 51 1.45 14.47 13.51
N ARG A 52 1.80 15.63 12.92
CA ARG A 52 2.03 15.76 11.47
C ARG A 52 3.16 14.85 11.00
N ASP A 53 4.27 14.80 11.72
CA ASP A 53 5.42 13.96 11.38
C ASP A 53 5.09 12.47 11.46
N GLU A 54 4.38 12.06 12.52
CA GLU A 54 3.93 10.68 12.65
C GLU A 54 3.00 10.25 11.51
N ILE A 55 2.04 11.10 11.14
CA ILE A 55 1.10 10.81 10.06
C ILE A 55 1.84 10.80 8.72
N THR A 56 2.77 11.73 8.51
CA THR A 56 3.62 11.78 7.32
C THR A 56 4.46 10.52 7.16
N ASN A 57 5.06 10.02 8.24
CA ASN A 57 5.81 8.76 8.23
C ASN A 57 4.91 7.56 7.91
N LYS A 58 3.68 7.52 8.46
CA LYS A 58 2.68 6.49 8.14
C LYS A 58 2.29 6.53 6.65
N ILE A 59 2.17 7.72 6.05
CA ILE A 59 1.91 7.90 4.60
C ILE A 59 3.09 7.37 3.78
N LYS A 60 4.33 7.76 4.11
CA LYS A 60 5.55 7.31 3.41
C LYS A 60 5.65 5.79 3.37
N VAL A 61 5.49 5.13 4.52
CA VAL A 61 5.52 3.67 4.63
C VAL A 61 4.40 3.02 3.80
N ASN A 62 3.17 3.54 3.88
CA ASN A 62 2.04 3.02 3.10
C ASN A 62 2.28 3.13 1.59
N ARG A 63 2.85 4.25 1.12
CA ARG A 63 3.22 4.45 -0.29
C ARG A 63 4.33 3.50 -0.74
N ALA A 64 5.35 3.29 0.07
CA ALA A 64 6.43 2.36 -0.24
C ALA A 64 5.89 0.92 -0.45
N HIS A 65 5.03 0.44 0.44
CA HIS A 65 4.39 -0.87 0.27
C HIS A 65 3.44 -0.92 -0.93
N ARG A 66 2.70 0.16 -1.20
CA ARG A 66 1.81 0.24 -2.37
C ARG A 66 2.61 0.15 -3.68
N ARG A 67 3.76 0.83 -3.79
CA ARG A 67 4.66 0.71 -4.95
C ARG A 67 5.14 -0.72 -5.15
N LYS A 68 5.55 -1.41 -4.06
CA LYS A 68 5.93 -2.83 -4.12
C LYS A 68 4.78 -3.72 -4.62
N GLY A 69 3.56 -3.51 -4.13
CA GLY A 69 2.38 -4.25 -4.59
C GLY A 69 2.02 -3.98 -6.05
N ILE A 70 2.17 -2.73 -6.53
CA ILE A 70 1.96 -2.38 -7.95
C ILE A 70 2.99 -3.08 -8.84
N LYS A 71 4.25 -3.10 -8.42
CA LYS A 71 5.32 -3.80 -9.15
C LYS A 71 5.00 -5.30 -9.28
N ALA A 72 4.67 -5.94 -8.17
CA ALA A 72 4.27 -7.36 -8.17
C ALA A 72 3.02 -7.63 -9.05
N TYR A 73 2.04 -6.72 -9.04
CA TYR A 73 0.86 -6.83 -9.91
C TYR A 73 1.21 -6.72 -11.40
N ARG A 74 2.13 -5.82 -11.77
CA ARG A 74 2.62 -5.65 -13.14
C ARG A 74 3.38 -6.88 -13.63
N GLU A 75 4.26 -7.42 -12.79
CA GLU A 75 5.00 -8.67 -13.06
C GLU A 75 4.02 -9.83 -13.39
N LEU A 76 2.95 -9.98 -12.61
CA LEU A 76 1.92 -11.01 -12.86
C LEU A 76 1.10 -10.77 -14.13
N MET A 77 1.02 -9.53 -14.59
CA MET A 77 0.33 -9.17 -15.84
C MET A 77 1.23 -9.31 -17.07
N GLY A 78 2.49 -9.75 -16.91
CA GLY A 78 3.46 -9.80 -18.01
C GLY A 78 3.83 -8.43 -18.56
N LYS A 79 3.53 -7.35 -17.82
CA LYS A 79 3.87 -5.98 -18.19
C LYS A 79 5.15 -5.59 -17.46
N GLU A 80 6.27 -6.08 -17.94
CA GLU A 80 7.59 -5.65 -17.46
C GLU A 80 7.79 -4.17 -17.80
N GLY A 81 8.03 -3.35 -16.79
CA GLY A 81 8.36 -1.94 -16.99
C GLY A 81 8.53 -1.18 -15.68
N PRO A 82 9.65 -0.45 -15.48
CA PRO A 82 9.86 0.36 -14.29
C PRO A 82 8.75 1.40 -14.12
N LEU A 83 8.48 1.76 -12.86
CA LEU A 83 7.65 2.90 -12.54
C LEU A 83 8.49 4.16 -12.79
N ASP A 84 8.41 4.73 -14.00
CA ASP A 84 8.70 6.15 -14.14
C ASP A 84 7.57 6.93 -13.45
N THR A 85 7.99 7.68 -12.42
CA THR A 85 7.27 8.72 -11.65
C THR A 85 6.22 8.30 -10.61
#